data_AF-A0A537A659-F1
#
_entry.id   AF-A0A537A659-F1
#
_cell.length_a   1.000
_cell.length_b   1.000
_cell.length_c   1.000
_cell.angle_alpha   90.00
_cell.angle_beta   90.00
_cell.angle_gamma   90.00
#
_symmetry.space_group_name_H-M   'P 1'
#
loop_
_entity.id
_entity.type
_entity.pdbx_description
1 polymer ?
#
loop_
_entity_poly.entity_id
_entity_poly.type
_entity_poly.pdbx_seq_one_letter_code
_entity_poly.pdbx_strand_id
1 'polypeptide(L)'
;MDSAEALWRALPSDDPIASQVAICDALAQINGPRAAEINRLHALFAIERRSQSLLEGLLSEYVSPSSSLPDRERKVRQAVLKLSRSFAQAYEFFLRHVRGNDAGAEWTAYAPAILVQLFKHREIDLLVALYRYEAWPRGRWKELNGAYEFALTHNLARQPVGADRRNGKTVKTITLEQTFIRILLLQLMDSGQFLPSDIAVARQWIARWCELSSLEPIDPHDGMLSSTDGFVVNLAGYEGVKRLASSHAATGTTGTYLRLDAARIAESIEHESAAVGNAAPASGSEAMVHARRLALLSKLKIVFAPKRPRFKRRGERTEVASMPVQAMIGGLSSLFRMLRNESRRVANAVTSPSPDVVEITISDVSNYAGVRRSPSPGASIGSLPLTTFDVPQPLWDVRDRSESGCRLRGRTSNPRQSLPGSLMAFRDNDAPWTVAIVRRFSK
;
A
#
# COMPACT_ATOMS: atom_id res chain seq x y z
N MET A 1 -20.62 13.25 26.77
CA MET A 1 -19.36 13.79 26.22
C MET A 1 -18.20 13.69 27.21
N ASP A 2 -18.47 13.78 28.52
CA ASP A 2 -17.47 13.77 29.61
C ASP A 2 -16.52 12.56 29.60
N SER A 3 -17.02 11.37 29.24
CA SER A 3 -16.19 10.16 29.12
C SER A 3 -15.16 10.25 27.98
N ALA A 4 -15.51 10.87 26.86
CA ALA A 4 -14.55 11.10 25.78
C ALA A 4 -13.49 12.12 26.21
N GLU A 5 -13.88 13.19 26.89
CA GLU A 5 -12.91 14.19 27.38
C GLU A 5 -11.93 13.63 28.41
N ALA A 6 -12.42 12.81 29.33
CA ALA A 6 -11.58 12.12 30.30
C ALA A 6 -10.56 11.20 29.62
N LEU A 7 -10.97 10.46 28.58
CA LEU A 7 -10.05 9.65 27.77
C LEU A 7 -8.93 10.50 27.17
N TRP A 8 -9.25 11.63 26.55
CA TRP A 8 -8.25 12.50 25.90
C TRP A 8 -7.26 13.13 26.88
N ARG A 9 -7.70 13.49 28.10
CA ARG A 9 -6.78 13.98 29.15
C ARG A 9 -5.83 12.88 29.65
N ALA A 10 -6.21 11.63 29.51
CA ALA A 10 -5.43 10.47 29.94
C ALA A 10 -4.50 9.90 28.86
N LEU A 11 -4.54 10.40 27.62
CA LEU A 11 -3.70 9.88 26.54
C LEU A 11 -2.23 10.33 26.69
N PRO A 12 -1.25 9.43 26.42
CA PRO A 12 0.15 9.82 26.38
C PRO A 12 0.45 10.73 25.19
N SER A 13 0.79 12.00 25.46
CA SER A 13 1.11 13.00 24.42
C SER A 13 2.35 12.64 23.59
N ASP A 14 3.30 11.92 24.18
CA ASP A 14 4.62 11.65 23.58
C ASP A 14 4.73 10.28 22.90
N ASP A 15 3.73 9.40 23.09
CA ASP A 15 3.71 8.06 22.49
C ASP A 15 2.43 7.85 21.65
N PRO A 16 2.53 7.98 20.31
CA PRO A 16 1.38 7.80 19.43
C PRO A 16 0.88 6.36 19.41
N ILE A 17 1.73 5.36 19.68
CA ILE A 17 1.32 3.95 19.73
C ILE A 17 0.55 3.69 21.02
N ALA A 18 1.01 4.20 22.16
CA ALA A 18 0.28 4.07 23.42
C ALA A 18 -1.09 4.80 23.36
N SER A 19 -1.13 6.00 22.76
CA SER A 19 -2.38 6.69 22.46
C SER A 19 -3.32 5.86 21.58
N GLN A 20 -2.78 5.20 20.55
CA GLN A 20 -3.54 4.31 19.68
C GLN A 20 -4.14 3.11 20.44
N VAL A 21 -3.39 2.50 21.36
CA VAL A 21 -3.85 1.38 22.19
C VAL A 21 -5.03 1.82 23.07
N ALA A 22 -4.89 2.92 23.81
CA ALA A 22 -5.96 3.43 24.68
C ALA A 22 -7.24 3.76 23.91
N ILE A 23 -7.14 4.32 22.70
CA ILE A 23 -8.30 4.56 21.83
C ILE A 23 -8.95 3.24 21.41
N CYS A 24 -8.17 2.22 21.05
CA CYS A 24 -8.73 0.91 20.69
C CYS A 24 -9.44 0.24 21.86
N ASP A 25 -8.94 0.38 23.08
CA ASP A 25 -9.58 -0.17 24.26
C ASP A 25 -10.93 0.54 24.54
N ALA A 26 -10.98 1.87 24.35
CA ALA A 26 -12.24 2.63 24.41
C ALA A 26 -13.23 2.19 23.31
N LEU A 27 -12.76 1.96 22.09
CA LEU A 27 -13.60 1.46 20.99
C LEU A 27 -14.12 0.04 21.26
N ALA A 28 -13.32 -0.82 21.90
CA ALA A 28 -13.76 -2.15 22.30
C ALA A 28 -14.91 -2.09 23.32
N GLN A 29 -14.90 -1.11 24.23
CA GLN A 29 -16.01 -0.86 25.16
C GLN A 29 -17.28 -0.38 24.42
N ILE A 30 -17.13 0.40 23.34
CA ILE A 30 -18.24 0.80 22.45
C ILE A 30 -18.78 -0.39 21.64
N ASN A 31 -17.98 -1.41 21.37
CA ASN A 31 -18.39 -2.61 20.63
C ASN A 31 -18.81 -3.79 21.52
N GLY A 32 -18.79 -3.61 22.85
CA GLY A 32 -19.19 -4.65 23.81
C GLY A 32 -20.65 -5.09 23.68
N PRO A 33 -21.09 -6.11 24.44
CA PRO A 33 -22.38 -6.80 24.29
C PRO A 33 -23.63 -5.95 24.59
N ARG A 34 -23.46 -4.67 24.90
CA ARG A 34 -24.54 -3.72 25.16
C ARG A 34 -25.22 -3.31 23.86
N ALA A 35 -26.52 -3.02 23.95
CA ALA A 35 -27.33 -2.55 22.83
C ALA A 35 -26.77 -1.27 22.18
N ALA A 36 -27.16 -1.04 20.92
CA ALA A 36 -26.83 0.19 20.22
C ALA A 36 -27.58 1.38 20.87
N GLU A 37 -26.84 2.39 21.29
CA GLU A 37 -27.38 3.61 21.91
C GLU A 37 -26.84 4.84 21.18
N ILE A 38 -27.68 5.85 20.97
CA ILE A 38 -27.31 7.09 20.26
C ILE A 38 -26.18 7.83 21.00
N ASN A 39 -26.17 7.82 22.33
CA ASN A 39 -25.08 8.41 23.11
C ASN A 39 -23.72 7.74 22.84
N ARG A 40 -23.70 6.43 22.60
CA ARG A 40 -22.48 5.69 22.22
C ARG A 40 -22.04 6.04 20.80
N LEU A 41 -22.99 6.25 19.88
CA LEU A 41 -22.69 6.74 18.53
C LEU A 41 -22.10 8.16 18.56
N HIS A 42 -22.64 9.06 19.38
CA HIS A 42 -22.06 10.40 19.57
C HIS A 42 -20.65 10.34 20.18
N ALA A 43 -20.42 9.45 21.15
CA ALA A 43 -19.10 9.22 21.71
C ALA A 43 -18.12 8.71 20.64
N LEU A 44 -18.55 7.79 19.76
CA LEU A 44 -17.75 7.30 18.64
C LEU A 44 -17.35 8.44 17.70
N PHE A 45 -18.28 9.31 17.29
CA PHE A 45 -17.95 10.48 16.45
C PHE A 45 -17.00 11.46 17.13
N ALA A 46 -17.11 11.65 18.44
CA ALA A 46 -16.21 12.52 19.19
C ALA A 46 -14.78 11.96 19.28
N ILE A 47 -14.65 10.65 19.51
CA ILE A 47 -13.36 9.95 19.51
C ILE A 47 -12.74 9.98 18.11
N GLU A 48 -13.52 9.67 17.07
CA GLU A 48 -13.09 9.73 15.67
C GLU A 48 -12.45 11.07 15.34
N ARG A 49 -13.18 12.17 15.56
CA ARG A 49 -12.76 13.53 15.20
C ARG A 49 -11.40 13.89 15.81
N ARG A 50 -11.15 13.46 17.05
CA ARG A 50 -9.91 13.75 17.77
C ARG A 50 -8.77 12.77 17.41
N SER A 51 -9.09 11.57 16.91
CA SER A 51 -8.10 10.56 16.50
C SER A 51 -7.52 10.77 15.08
N GLN A 52 -8.12 11.65 14.26
CA GLN A 52 -7.71 11.85 12.87
C GLN A 52 -6.25 12.30 12.73
N SER A 53 -5.78 13.22 13.57
CA SER A 53 -4.39 13.70 13.54
C SER A 53 -3.40 12.58 13.89
N LEU A 54 -3.74 11.74 14.86
CA LEU A 54 -2.95 10.57 15.25
C LEU A 54 -2.85 9.58 14.08
N LEU A 55 -3.96 9.27 13.43
CA LEU A 55 -3.99 8.33 12.31
C LEU A 55 -3.17 8.83 11.10
N GLU A 56 -3.32 10.11 10.73
CA GLU A 56 -2.54 10.71 9.65
C GLU A 56 -1.05 10.81 10.00
N GLY A 57 -0.71 11.09 11.26
CA GLY A 57 0.67 11.07 11.77
C GLY A 57 1.32 9.70 11.65
N LEU A 58 0.63 8.65 12.08
CA LEU A 58 1.10 7.26 11.96
C LEU A 58 1.23 6.81 10.49
N LEU A 59 0.32 7.22 9.61
CA LEU A 59 0.40 6.94 8.18
C LEU A 59 1.61 7.63 7.52
N SER A 60 1.84 8.90 7.87
CA SER A 60 3.00 9.66 7.40
C SER A 60 4.32 9.01 7.86
N GLU A 61 4.39 8.58 9.13
CA GLU A 61 5.54 7.86 9.67
C GLU A 61 5.78 6.52 8.95
N TYR A 62 4.71 5.77 8.66
CA TYR A 62 4.82 4.48 7.98
C TYR A 62 5.38 4.58 6.55
N VAL A 63 5.00 5.63 5.83
CA VAL A 63 5.43 5.87 4.43
C VAL A 63 6.80 6.53 4.36
N SER A 64 7.25 7.14 5.46
CA SER A 64 8.51 7.87 5.51
C SER A 64 9.72 6.93 5.36
N PRO A 65 10.67 7.24 4.44
CA PRO A 65 11.86 6.42 4.20
C PRO A 65 12.85 6.41 5.37
N SER A 66 12.65 7.27 6.37
CA SER A 66 13.45 7.38 7.60
C SER A 66 13.12 6.32 8.66
N SER A 67 12.16 5.42 8.43
CA SER A 67 11.90 4.26 9.29
C SER A 67 13.01 3.21 9.16
N SER A 68 14.20 3.51 9.69
CA SER A 68 15.40 2.67 9.57
C SER A 68 15.32 1.37 10.38
N LEU A 69 14.36 1.25 11.31
CA LEU A 69 14.16 0.07 12.16
C LEU A 69 12.93 -0.73 11.70
N PRO A 70 13.12 -1.96 11.14
CA PRO A 70 12.02 -2.83 10.69
C PRO A 70 10.96 -3.11 11.76
N ASP A 71 11.36 -3.14 13.04
CA ASP A 71 10.43 -3.37 14.15
C ASP A 71 9.53 -2.17 14.42
N ARG A 72 10.06 -0.95 14.28
CA ARG A 72 9.26 0.27 14.42
C ARG A 72 8.26 0.38 13.29
N GLU A 73 8.68 0.13 12.05
CA GLU A 73 7.78 0.07 10.90
C GLU A 73 6.63 -0.92 11.13
N ARG A 74 6.94 -2.13 11.61
CA ARG A 74 5.93 -3.16 11.91
C ARG A 74 4.95 -2.69 12.97
N LYS A 75 5.43 -2.07 14.04
CA LYS A 75 4.61 -1.54 15.13
C LYS A 75 3.69 -0.42 14.64
N VAL A 76 4.21 0.56 13.90
CA VAL A 76 3.43 1.67 13.33
C VAL A 76 2.35 1.13 12.39
N ARG A 77 2.72 0.20 11.50
CA ARG A 77 1.74 -0.46 10.60
C ARG A 77 0.63 -1.15 11.40
N GLN A 78 1.00 -1.93 12.40
CA GLN A 78 0.03 -2.65 13.23
C GLN A 78 -0.88 -1.68 13.97
N ALA A 79 -0.35 -0.56 14.47
CA ALA A 79 -1.11 0.50 15.12
C ALA A 79 -2.13 1.13 14.16
N VAL A 80 -1.72 1.51 12.94
CA VAL A 80 -2.62 2.06 11.90
C VAL A 80 -3.74 1.06 11.58
N LEU A 81 -3.38 -0.20 11.29
CA LEU A 81 -4.35 -1.23 10.93
C LEU A 81 -5.33 -1.53 12.08
N LYS A 82 -4.82 -1.64 13.32
CA LYS A 82 -5.67 -1.91 14.49
C LYS A 82 -6.62 -0.75 14.73
N LEU A 83 -6.14 0.49 14.69
CA LEU A 83 -6.97 1.67 14.89
C LEU A 83 -8.09 1.76 13.84
N SER A 84 -7.71 1.71 12.57
CA SER A 84 -8.67 1.82 11.46
C SER A 84 -9.70 0.68 11.46
N ARG A 85 -9.28 -0.56 11.73
CA ARG A 85 -10.20 -1.70 11.79
C ARG A 85 -11.12 -1.64 13.00
N SER A 86 -10.65 -1.19 14.16
CA SER A 86 -11.50 -1.01 15.35
C SER A 86 -12.61 0.02 15.10
N PHE A 87 -12.30 1.13 14.44
CA PHE A 87 -13.31 2.10 14.02
C PHE A 87 -14.29 1.52 13.00
N ALA A 88 -13.78 0.86 11.94
CA ALA A 88 -14.64 0.23 10.94
C ALA A 88 -15.61 -0.78 11.58
N GLN A 89 -15.13 -1.61 12.51
CA GLN A 89 -15.97 -2.56 13.26
C GLN A 89 -17.03 -1.85 14.11
N ALA A 90 -16.69 -0.72 14.72
CA ALA A 90 -17.66 0.07 15.49
C ALA A 90 -18.74 0.68 14.59
N TYR A 91 -18.37 1.26 13.45
CA TYR A 91 -19.36 1.76 12.49
C TYR A 91 -20.20 0.64 11.89
N GLU A 92 -19.64 -0.54 11.63
CA GLU A 92 -20.39 -1.72 11.19
C GLU A 92 -21.39 -2.22 12.23
N PHE A 93 -21.05 -2.13 13.52
CA PHE A 93 -21.99 -2.43 14.60
C PHE A 93 -23.21 -1.52 14.56
N PHE A 94 -23.02 -0.20 14.46
CA PHE A 94 -24.13 0.74 14.35
C PHE A 94 -24.87 0.62 13.00
N LEU A 95 -24.17 0.38 11.89
CA LEU A 95 -24.80 0.18 10.59
C LEU A 95 -25.70 -1.05 10.56
N ARG A 96 -25.32 -2.14 11.24
CA ARG A 96 -26.18 -3.32 11.41
C ARG A 96 -27.47 -2.99 12.16
N HIS A 97 -27.40 -2.13 13.17
CA HIS A 97 -28.60 -1.66 13.87
C HIS A 97 -29.50 -0.81 12.96
N VAL A 98 -28.92 0.14 12.22
CA VAL A 98 -29.65 0.99 11.25
C VAL A 98 -30.33 0.17 10.15
N ARG A 99 -29.73 -0.95 9.72
CA ARG A 99 -30.31 -1.87 8.73
C ARG A 99 -31.44 -2.71 9.27
N GLY A 100 -31.60 -2.80 10.59
CA GLY A 100 -32.72 -3.51 11.20
C GLY A 100 -34.03 -2.76 10.93
N ASN A 101 -35.10 -3.51 10.63
CA ASN A 101 -36.40 -2.94 10.28
C ASN A 101 -37.04 -2.08 11.40
N ASP A 102 -36.55 -2.19 12.64
CA ASP A 102 -37.05 -1.46 13.81
C ASP A 102 -36.24 -0.20 14.15
N ALA A 103 -35.25 0.17 13.32
CA ALA A 103 -34.47 1.38 13.54
C ALA A 103 -35.36 2.62 13.31
N GLY A 104 -35.71 3.31 14.41
CA GLY A 104 -36.49 4.56 14.34
C GLY A 104 -35.84 5.62 13.46
N ALA A 105 -36.62 6.62 13.03
CA ALA A 105 -36.19 7.67 12.08
C ALA A 105 -34.90 8.42 12.51
N GLU A 106 -34.66 8.54 13.82
CA GLU A 106 -33.44 9.14 14.37
C GLU A 106 -32.16 8.39 13.96
N TRP A 107 -32.19 7.05 13.93
CA TRP A 107 -31.04 6.24 13.51
C TRP A 107 -30.76 6.37 12.02
N THR A 108 -31.82 6.42 11.20
CA THR A 108 -31.72 6.62 9.75
C THR A 108 -31.07 7.96 9.42
N ALA A 109 -31.30 9.01 10.22
CA ALA A 109 -30.65 10.31 10.05
C ALA A 109 -29.12 10.27 10.21
N TYR A 110 -28.59 9.34 11.02
CA TYR A 110 -27.14 9.15 11.18
C TYR A 110 -26.51 8.19 10.16
N ALA A 111 -27.32 7.46 9.38
CA ALA A 111 -26.85 6.45 8.44
C ALA A 111 -25.81 6.97 7.43
N PRO A 112 -25.99 8.15 6.78
CA PRO A 112 -24.98 8.70 5.88
C PRO A 112 -23.64 8.92 6.60
N ALA A 113 -23.67 9.48 7.81
CA ALA A 113 -22.47 9.78 8.58
C ALA A 113 -21.72 8.50 8.97
N ILE A 114 -22.44 7.46 9.41
CA ILE A 114 -21.87 6.15 9.72
C ILE A 114 -21.18 5.55 8.48
N LEU A 115 -21.87 5.56 7.33
CA LEU A 115 -21.35 5.00 6.07
C LEU A 115 -20.08 5.72 5.59
N VAL A 116 -20.07 7.06 5.63
CA VAL A 116 -18.89 7.85 5.23
C VAL A 116 -17.69 7.53 6.11
N GLN A 117 -17.87 7.45 7.44
CA GLN A 117 -16.75 7.13 8.33
C GLN A 117 -16.27 5.68 8.16
N LEU A 118 -17.19 4.73 7.99
CA LEU A 118 -16.84 3.35 7.65
C LEU A 118 -15.95 3.28 6.41
N PHE A 119 -16.34 3.97 5.33
CA PHE A 119 -15.58 3.95 4.06
C PHE A 119 -14.22 4.62 4.21
N LYS A 120 -14.12 5.72 4.96
CA LYS A 120 -12.82 6.35 5.26
C LYS A 120 -11.85 5.38 5.95
N HIS A 121 -12.33 4.57 6.90
CA HIS A 121 -11.48 3.56 7.53
C HIS A 121 -11.16 2.40 6.60
N ARG A 122 -12.09 1.98 5.74
CA ARG A 122 -11.81 0.98 4.70
C ARG A 122 -10.78 1.47 3.67
N GLU A 123 -10.78 2.77 3.35
CA GLU A 123 -9.73 3.41 2.53
C GLU A 123 -8.34 3.26 3.17
N ILE A 124 -8.22 3.50 4.48
CA ILE A 124 -6.93 3.35 5.20
C ILE A 124 -6.44 1.89 5.18
N ASP A 125 -7.32 0.93 5.42
CA ASP A 125 -6.97 -0.49 5.38
C ASP A 125 -6.54 -0.93 3.95
N LEU A 126 -7.17 -0.39 2.90
CA LEU A 126 -6.72 -0.57 1.51
C LEU A 126 -5.33 0.06 1.29
N LEU A 127 -5.11 1.30 1.74
CA LEU A 127 -3.83 2.00 1.58
C LEU A 127 -2.66 1.23 2.17
N VAL A 128 -2.83 0.67 3.38
CA VAL A 128 -1.78 -0.14 4.01
C VAL A 128 -1.47 -1.40 3.21
N ALA A 129 -2.46 -2.00 2.53
CA ALA A 129 -2.26 -3.12 1.62
C ALA A 129 -1.50 -2.69 0.36
N LEU A 130 -1.89 -1.56 -0.26
CA LEU A 130 -1.23 -0.98 -1.43
C LEU A 130 0.24 -0.64 -1.18
N TYR A 131 0.57 -0.08 0.00
CA TYR A 131 1.94 0.20 0.41
C TYR A 131 2.84 -1.04 0.47
N ARG A 132 2.25 -2.24 0.48
CA ARG A 132 2.97 -3.52 0.48
C ARG A 132 2.75 -4.34 -0.78
N TYR A 133 2.06 -3.79 -1.78
CA TYR A 133 1.66 -4.51 -2.99
C TYR A 133 0.92 -5.81 -2.64
N GLU A 134 0.04 -5.72 -1.64
CA GLU A 134 -0.82 -6.81 -1.21
C GLU A 134 -2.22 -6.54 -1.76
N ALA A 135 -2.84 -7.56 -2.38
CA ALA A 135 -4.21 -7.47 -2.83
C ALA A 135 -5.15 -7.32 -1.61
N TRP A 136 -6.16 -6.46 -1.74
CA TRP A 136 -7.15 -6.31 -0.69
C TRP A 136 -8.10 -7.52 -0.65
N PRO A 137 -8.45 -8.07 0.52
CA PRO A 137 -9.24 -9.30 0.61
C PRO A 137 -10.61 -9.18 -0.06
N ARG A 138 -10.99 -10.22 -0.82
CA ARG A 138 -12.30 -10.33 -1.51
C ARG A 138 -13.51 -10.14 -0.58
N GLY A 139 -13.43 -10.62 0.66
CA GLY A 139 -14.50 -10.43 1.65
C GLY A 139 -14.76 -8.96 1.98
N ARG A 140 -13.70 -8.15 2.06
CA ARG A 140 -13.83 -6.71 2.34
C ARG A 140 -14.46 -5.95 1.18
N TRP A 141 -14.18 -6.36 -0.06
CA TRP A 141 -14.87 -5.84 -1.23
C TRP A 141 -16.37 -6.13 -1.17
N LYS A 142 -16.77 -7.37 -0.84
CA LYS A 142 -18.19 -7.72 -0.70
C LYS A 142 -18.88 -6.91 0.39
N GLU A 143 -18.24 -6.74 1.55
CA GLU A 143 -18.77 -5.90 2.63
C GLU A 143 -18.94 -4.44 2.21
N LEU A 144 -17.92 -3.87 1.55
CA LEU A 144 -17.92 -2.48 1.08
C LEU A 144 -18.99 -2.27 -0.01
N ASN A 145 -19.04 -3.16 -1.00
CA ASN A 145 -20.01 -3.10 -2.09
C ASN A 145 -21.45 -3.24 -1.57
N GLY A 146 -21.71 -4.19 -0.66
CA GLY A 146 -23.03 -4.34 -0.04
C GLY A 146 -23.42 -3.15 0.85
N ALA A 147 -22.45 -2.46 1.46
CA ALA A 147 -22.71 -1.20 2.16
C ALA A 147 -23.03 -0.03 1.24
N TYR A 148 -22.41 0.02 0.06
CA TYR A 148 -22.75 1.00 -0.96
C TYR A 148 -24.12 0.72 -1.59
N GLU A 149 -24.45 -0.54 -1.86
CA GLU A 149 -25.77 -0.96 -2.37
C GLU A 149 -26.91 -0.61 -1.40
N PHE A 150 -26.70 -0.86 -0.10
CA PHE A 150 -27.61 -0.37 0.94
C PHE A 150 -27.81 1.15 0.87
N ALA A 151 -26.73 1.90 0.67
CA ALA A 151 -26.83 3.36 0.58
C ALA A 151 -27.56 3.83 -0.68
N LEU A 152 -27.45 3.12 -1.80
CA LEU A 152 -28.18 3.43 -3.04
C LEU A 152 -29.68 3.19 -2.86
N THR A 153 -30.06 2.02 -2.34
CA THR A 153 -31.48 1.65 -2.11
C THR A 153 -32.20 2.62 -1.18
N HIS A 154 -31.48 3.26 -0.25
CA HIS A 154 -32.02 4.23 0.70
C HIS A 154 -31.72 5.69 0.33
N ASN A 155 -31.24 5.98 -0.88
CA ASN A 155 -30.88 7.33 -1.35
C ASN A 155 -29.90 8.09 -0.43
N LEU A 156 -29.00 7.36 0.24
CA LEU A 156 -27.99 7.90 1.17
C LEU A 156 -26.65 8.21 0.47
N ALA A 157 -26.38 7.60 -0.68
CA ALA A 157 -25.06 7.64 -1.32
C ALA A 157 -24.57 9.07 -1.65
N ARG A 158 -25.49 9.96 -2.03
CA ARG A 158 -25.22 11.37 -2.40
C ARG A 158 -25.54 12.36 -1.29
N GLN A 159 -25.97 11.89 -0.11
CA GLN A 159 -26.27 12.79 0.99
C GLN A 159 -24.96 13.38 1.55
N PRO A 160 -24.85 14.72 1.62
CA PRO A 160 -23.65 15.36 2.13
C PRO A 160 -23.52 15.11 3.63
N VAL A 161 -22.37 14.58 4.04
CA VAL A 161 -22.01 14.38 5.44
C VAL A 161 -20.93 15.38 5.82
N GLY A 162 -21.19 16.07 6.93
CA GLY A 162 -20.23 16.97 7.53
C GLY A 162 -20.18 18.33 6.84
N ALA A 163 -20.02 19.34 7.68
CA ALA A 163 -19.48 20.68 7.52
C ALA A 163 -20.06 21.42 8.71
N ASP A 164 -19.40 21.33 9.86
CA ASP A 164 -19.82 22.09 11.04
C ASP A 164 -19.91 23.57 10.65
N ARG A 165 -20.98 24.26 11.06
CA ARG A 165 -21.12 25.70 10.86
C ARG A 165 -20.20 26.41 11.86
N ARG A 166 -18.98 26.76 11.44
CA ARG A 166 -18.21 27.83 12.10
C ARG A 166 -18.37 29.11 11.31
N ASN A 167 -18.91 30.14 11.94
CA ASN A 167 -19.01 31.51 11.39
C ASN A 167 -19.77 31.62 10.06
N GLY A 168 -20.87 30.86 9.89
CA GLY A 168 -21.77 31.02 8.74
C GLY A 168 -21.26 30.48 7.39
N LYS A 169 -20.06 29.87 7.32
CA LYS A 169 -19.55 29.22 6.11
C LYS A 169 -19.58 27.69 6.23
N THR A 170 -20.15 27.01 5.24
CA THR A 170 -20.13 25.55 5.09
C THR A 170 -18.76 25.15 4.53
N VAL A 171 -17.89 24.53 5.35
CA VAL A 171 -16.44 24.46 5.02
C VAL A 171 -16.00 23.27 4.16
N LYS A 172 -16.76 22.17 4.06
CA LYS A 172 -16.61 21.11 3.02
C LYS A 172 -17.51 19.93 3.39
N THR A 173 -18.45 19.60 2.52
CA THR A 173 -19.28 18.39 2.63
C THR A 173 -18.64 17.25 1.87
N ILE A 174 -18.72 16.03 2.40
CA ILE A 174 -18.28 14.82 1.69
C ILE A 174 -19.44 13.84 1.59
N THR A 175 -19.63 13.23 0.43
CA THR A 175 -20.63 12.19 0.23
C THR A 175 -20.03 10.79 0.35
N LEU A 176 -20.89 9.78 0.53
CA LEU A 176 -20.45 8.39 0.48
C LEU A 176 -19.92 8.03 -0.91
N GLU A 177 -20.59 8.48 -1.97
CA GLU A 177 -20.16 8.30 -3.36
C GLU A 177 -18.72 8.80 -3.57
N GLN A 178 -18.40 10.02 -3.13
CA GLN A 178 -17.04 10.55 -3.22
C GLN A 178 -16.02 9.68 -2.47
N THR A 179 -16.37 9.20 -1.27
CA THR A 179 -15.49 8.32 -0.49
C THR A 179 -15.30 6.96 -1.17
N PHE A 180 -16.34 6.42 -1.80
CA PHE A 180 -16.25 5.17 -2.55
C PHE A 180 -15.39 5.33 -3.80
N ILE A 181 -15.58 6.39 -4.59
CA ILE A 181 -14.76 6.70 -5.77
C ILE A 181 -13.28 6.79 -5.39
N ARG A 182 -12.93 7.43 -4.25
CA ARG A 182 -11.54 7.47 -3.75
C ARG A 182 -10.94 6.08 -3.59
N ILE A 183 -11.68 5.15 -2.96
CA ILE A 183 -11.24 3.76 -2.74
C ILE A 183 -11.04 3.06 -4.08
N LEU A 184 -11.97 3.22 -5.03
CA LEU A 184 -11.89 2.62 -6.36
C LEU A 184 -10.68 3.14 -7.15
N LEU A 185 -10.41 4.44 -7.12
CA LEU A 185 -9.25 5.03 -7.78
C LEU A 185 -7.94 4.57 -7.16
N LEU A 186 -7.88 4.46 -5.83
CA LEU A 186 -6.71 3.90 -5.13
C LEU A 186 -6.47 2.43 -5.52
N GLN A 187 -7.53 1.63 -5.66
CA GLN A 187 -7.42 0.24 -6.11
C GLN A 187 -6.79 0.14 -7.51
N LEU A 188 -7.11 1.05 -8.44
CA LEU A 188 -6.49 1.04 -9.78
C LEU A 188 -4.97 1.20 -9.75
N MET A 189 -4.42 1.75 -8.65
CA MET A 189 -2.98 1.88 -8.44
C MET A 189 -2.29 0.56 -8.03
N ASP A 190 -3.05 -0.53 -7.80
CA ASP A 190 -2.55 -1.89 -7.46
C ASP A 190 -1.87 -2.58 -8.65
N SER A 191 -0.80 -1.96 -9.16
CA SER A 191 -0.06 -2.40 -10.36
C SER A 191 1.41 -2.67 -10.09
N GLY A 192 1.87 -2.44 -8.85
CA GLY A 192 3.29 -2.60 -8.50
C GLY A 192 4.23 -1.56 -9.12
N GLN A 193 3.71 -0.42 -9.60
CA GLN A 193 4.48 0.62 -10.30
C GLN A 193 4.68 1.91 -9.49
N PHE A 194 3.99 2.04 -8.36
CA PHE A 194 4.00 3.21 -7.51
C PHE A 194 4.76 2.91 -6.22
N LEU A 195 5.58 3.85 -5.77
CA LEU A 195 6.18 3.77 -4.44
C LEU A 195 5.12 4.10 -3.38
N PRO A 196 5.26 3.64 -2.12
CA PRO A 196 4.35 4.04 -1.04
C PRO A 196 4.20 5.55 -0.88
N SER A 197 5.30 6.29 -1.04
CA SER A 197 5.29 7.77 -1.01
C SER A 197 4.56 8.39 -2.21
N ASP A 198 4.62 7.76 -3.39
CA ASP A 198 3.85 8.20 -4.55
C ASP A 198 2.34 7.96 -4.33
N ILE A 199 1.96 6.83 -3.73
CA ILE A 199 0.56 6.51 -3.38
C ILE A 199 0.03 7.53 -2.36
N ALA A 200 0.84 7.90 -1.35
CA ALA A 200 0.45 8.90 -0.36
C ALA A 200 0.19 10.29 -0.97
N VAL A 201 1.02 10.72 -1.93
CA VAL A 201 0.80 11.97 -2.68
C VAL A 201 -0.45 11.85 -3.56
N ALA A 202 -0.60 10.74 -4.29
CA ALA A 202 -1.75 10.51 -5.15
C ALA A 202 -3.07 10.52 -4.36
N ARG A 203 -3.11 9.97 -3.15
CA ARG A 203 -4.29 10.01 -2.25
C ARG A 203 -4.78 11.44 -2.02
N GLN A 204 -3.88 12.40 -1.84
CA GLN A 204 -4.24 13.82 -1.62
C GLN A 204 -4.84 14.45 -2.87
N TRP A 205 -4.32 14.12 -4.05
CA TRP A 205 -4.86 14.60 -5.33
C TRP A 205 -6.22 13.97 -5.65
N ILE A 206 -6.33 12.65 -5.50
CA ILE A 206 -7.56 11.89 -5.69
C ILE A 206 -8.68 12.45 -4.81
N ALA A 207 -8.39 12.80 -3.55
CA ALA A 207 -9.38 13.42 -2.67
C ALA A 207 -10.00 14.71 -3.24
N ARG A 208 -9.26 15.49 -4.02
CA ARG A 208 -9.77 16.70 -4.71
C ARG A 208 -10.53 16.35 -5.98
N TRP A 209 -10.02 15.40 -6.77
CA TRP A 209 -10.62 15.02 -8.05
C TRP A 209 -11.98 14.30 -7.91
N CYS A 210 -12.19 13.61 -6.79
CA CYS A 210 -13.45 12.91 -6.53
C CYS A 210 -14.65 13.85 -6.36
N GLU A 211 -14.43 15.14 -6.05
CA GLU A 211 -15.52 16.13 -5.99
C GLU A 211 -16.20 16.35 -7.35
N LEU A 212 -15.48 16.04 -8.45
CA LEU A 212 -15.93 16.24 -9.83
C LEU A 212 -16.40 14.95 -10.51
N SER A 213 -16.37 13.81 -9.80
CA SER A 213 -16.64 12.48 -10.37
C SER A 213 -17.93 11.91 -9.80
N SER A 214 -18.66 11.16 -10.62
CA SER A 214 -19.91 10.49 -10.25
C SER A 214 -19.91 9.01 -10.63
N LEU A 215 -20.76 8.23 -9.96
CA LEU A 215 -21.10 6.88 -10.34
C LEU A 215 -22.49 6.87 -10.98
N GLU A 216 -22.57 6.31 -12.18
CA GLU A 216 -23.82 6.21 -12.93
C GLU A 216 -24.29 4.75 -12.96
N PRO A 217 -25.55 4.45 -12.59
CA PRO A 217 -26.09 3.11 -12.75
C PRO A 217 -26.14 2.73 -14.24
N ILE A 218 -25.80 1.49 -14.54
CA ILE A 218 -25.88 0.92 -15.88
C ILE A 218 -26.92 -0.18 -15.86
N ASP A 219 -27.90 -0.10 -16.77
CA ASP A 219 -28.84 -1.18 -16.99
C ASP A 219 -28.15 -2.30 -17.79
N PRO A 220 -28.03 -3.52 -17.23
CA PRO A 220 -27.35 -4.63 -17.89
C PRO A 220 -28.10 -5.11 -19.16
N HIS A 221 -29.37 -4.73 -19.31
CA HIS A 221 -30.21 -5.07 -20.45
C HIS A 221 -30.04 -4.14 -21.65
N ASP A 222 -29.37 -2.99 -21.50
CA ASP A 222 -29.35 -1.94 -22.52
C ASP A 222 -28.37 -2.21 -23.68
N GLY A 223 -27.66 -3.35 -23.70
CA GLY A 223 -26.68 -3.71 -24.75
C GLY A 223 -25.45 -2.78 -24.86
N MET A 224 -25.51 -1.59 -24.23
CA MET A 224 -24.54 -0.49 -24.21
C MET A 224 -23.25 -0.80 -23.44
N LEU A 225 -23.25 -1.84 -22.60
CA LEU A 225 -22.02 -2.38 -21.99
C LEU A 225 -21.00 -2.81 -23.06
N SER A 226 -21.44 -3.11 -24.29
CA SER A 226 -20.53 -3.54 -25.35
C SER A 226 -19.83 -2.38 -26.08
N SER A 227 -20.31 -1.13 -25.94
CA SER A 227 -19.89 -0.01 -26.79
C SER A 227 -19.09 1.10 -26.09
N THR A 228 -19.04 1.16 -24.75
CA THR A 228 -18.35 2.24 -24.04
C THR A 228 -17.18 1.72 -23.22
N ASP A 229 -15.95 1.99 -23.69
CA ASP A 229 -14.75 1.75 -22.89
C ASP A 229 -14.81 2.56 -21.60
N GLY A 230 -14.64 1.90 -20.46
CA GLY A 230 -14.90 2.55 -19.18
C GLY A 230 -14.48 1.72 -17.96
N PHE A 231 -14.76 2.28 -16.80
CA PHE A 231 -14.58 1.63 -15.52
C PHE A 231 -15.96 1.22 -14.96
N VAL A 232 -16.08 -0.04 -14.58
CA VAL A 232 -17.33 -0.62 -14.09
C VAL A 232 -17.10 -1.27 -12.73
N VAL A 233 -18.07 -1.13 -11.84
CA VAL A 233 -18.13 -1.79 -10.54
C VAL A 233 -19.38 -2.66 -10.50
N ASN A 234 -19.24 -3.91 -10.07
CA ASN A 234 -20.37 -4.80 -9.78
C ASN A 234 -20.58 -4.85 -8.27
N LEU A 235 -21.71 -4.32 -7.78
CA LEU A 235 -22.00 -4.29 -6.34
C LEU A 235 -22.31 -5.67 -5.74
N ALA A 236 -22.79 -6.61 -6.54
CA ALA A 236 -23.00 -8.00 -6.10
C ALA A 236 -21.68 -8.80 -6.04
N GLY A 237 -20.58 -8.24 -6.57
CA GLY A 237 -19.30 -8.90 -6.72
C GLY A 237 -18.38 -8.84 -5.50
N TYR A 238 -17.23 -9.51 -5.62
CA TYR A 238 -16.15 -9.58 -4.62
C TYR A 238 -14.93 -8.74 -5.01
N GLU A 239 -15.11 -7.83 -5.95
CA GLU A 239 -14.05 -7.02 -6.55
C GLU A 239 -14.53 -5.58 -6.60
N GLY A 240 -13.59 -4.63 -6.57
CA GLY A 240 -13.91 -3.23 -6.81
C GLY A 240 -13.97 -2.91 -8.29
N VAL A 241 -13.36 -1.79 -8.68
CA VAL A 241 -13.45 -1.29 -10.05
C VAL A 241 -12.66 -2.15 -11.04
N LYS A 242 -13.29 -2.46 -12.17
CA LYS A 242 -12.69 -3.14 -13.31
C LYS A 242 -12.75 -2.27 -14.54
N ARG A 243 -11.74 -2.42 -15.39
CA ARG A 243 -11.75 -1.83 -16.72
C ARG A 243 -12.53 -2.74 -17.65
N LEU A 244 -13.52 -2.20 -18.34
CA LEU A 244 -14.24 -2.92 -19.37
C LEU A 244 -13.30 -3.14 -20.56
N ALA A 245 -13.09 -4.40 -20.92
CA ALA A 245 -12.40 -4.75 -22.14
C ALA A 245 -13.46 -5.00 -23.22
N SER A 246 -13.26 -4.48 -24.42
CA SER A 246 -14.18 -4.52 -25.58
C SER A 246 -14.55 -5.94 -26.07
N SER A 247 -14.17 -7.00 -25.33
CA SER A 247 -14.43 -8.42 -25.61
C SER A 247 -15.20 -9.16 -24.51
N HIS A 248 -15.51 -8.52 -23.37
CA HIS A 248 -16.34 -9.14 -22.33
C HIS A 248 -17.74 -8.57 -22.39
N ALA A 249 -18.56 -9.15 -23.28
CA ALA A 249 -20.00 -9.15 -23.07
C ALA A 249 -20.25 -9.72 -21.67
N ALA A 250 -20.87 -8.94 -20.79
CA ALA A 250 -21.27 -9.39 -19.47
C ALA A 250 -22.38 -10.43 -19.63
N THR A 251 -22.02 -11.66 -19.96
CA THR A 251 -22.94 -12.80 -19.99
C THR A 251 -23.26 -13.19 -18.55
N GLY A 252 -24.43 -12.78 -18.07
CA GLY A 252 -25.20 -13.54 -17.09
C GLY A 252 -25.02 -13.22 -15.61
N THR A 253 -24.32 -12.15 -15.20
CA THR A 253 -24.26 -11.81 -13.77
C THR A 253 -25.39 -10.88 -13.38
N THR A 254 -26.30 -11.37 -12.55
CA THR A 254 -27.32 -10.58 -11.84
C THR A 254 -26.66 -9.61 -10.87
N GLY A 255 -26.97 -8.31 -10.93
CA GLY A 255 -26.48 -7.33 -9.96
C GLY A 255 -26.53 -5.89 -10.46
N THR A 256 -26.44 -4.94 -9.53
CA THR A 256 -26.35 -3.50 -9.82
C THR A 256 -24.95 -3.16 -10.33
N TYR A 257 -24.86 -2.65 -11.56
CA TYR A 257 -23.61 -2.20 -12.17
C TYR A 257 -23.52 -0.68 -12.14
N LEU A 258 -22.34 -0.16 -11.79
CA LEU A 258 -22.06 1.28 -11.80
C LEU A 258 -20.90 1.59 -12.73
N ARG A 259 -21.03 2.65 -13.52
CA ARG A 259 -19.96 3.24 -14.32
C ARG A 259 -19.29 4.36 -13.55
N LEU A 260 -17.96 4.38 -13.54
CA LEU A 260 -17.18 5.53 -13.09
C LEU A 260 -16.80 6.40 -14.29
N ASP A 261 -17.27 7.65 -14.30
CA ASP A 261 -16.80 8.66 -15.25
C ASP A 261 -15.39 9.14 -14.86
N ALA A 262 -14.41 8.79 -15.70
CA ALA A 262 -13.01 9.18 -15.51
C ALA A 262 -12.60 10.40 -16.35
N ALA A 263 -13.50 11.00 -17.15
CA ALA A 263 -13.18 12.14 -18.00
C ALA A 263 -12.74 13.35 -17.16
N ARG A 264 -13.48 13.66 -16.09
CA ARG A 264 -13.16 14.76 -15.16
C ARG A 264 -11.85 14.55 -14.40
N ILE A 265 -11.51 13.29 -14.14
CA ILE A 265 -10.24 12.94 -13.50
C ILE A 265 -9.08 13.15 -14.48
N ALA A 266 -9.25 12.79 -15.76
CA ALA A 266 -8.26 13.06 -16.79
C ALA A 266 -8.01 14.57 -16.92
N GLU A 267 -9.07 15.37 -17.09
CA GLU A 267 -8.99 16.85 -17.16
C GLU A 267 -8.23 17.43 -15.95
N SER A 268 -8.51 16.92 -14.75
CA SER A 268 -7.83 17.35 -13.52
C SER A 268 -6.34 16.99 -13.51
N ILE A 269 -5.97 15.82 -14.05
CA ILE A 269 -4.56 15.41 -14.19
C ILE A 269 -3.84 16.30 -15.22
N GLU A 270 -4.48 16.60 -16.35
CA GLU A 270 -3.94 17.53 -17.34
C GLU A 270 -3.71 18.92 -16.74
N HIS A 271 -4.69 19.45 -16.01
CA HIS A 271 -4.58 20.75 -15.34
C HIS A 271 -3.44 20.78 -14.31
N GLU A 272 -3.33 19.77 -13.45
CA GLU A 272 -2.24 19.67 -12.47
C GLU A 272 -0.87 19.49 -13.17
N SER A 273 -0.82 18.74 -14.28
CA SER A 273 0.41 18.57 -15.07
C SER A 273 0.87 19.87 -15.71
N ALA A 274 -0.06 20.65 -16.26
CA ALA A 274 0.22 21.98 -16.81
C ALA A 274 0.63 22.98 -15.72
N ALA A 275 -0.06 22.97 -14.57
CA ALA A 275 0.26 23.83 -13.44
C ALA A 275 1.67 23.56 -12.89
N VAL A 276 2.06 22.28 -12.79
CA VAL A 276 3.44 21.90 -12.43
C VAL A 276 4.40 22.32 -13.55
N GLY A 277 4.11 22.01 -14.81
CA GLY A 277 4.98 22.34 -15.95
C GLY A 277 5.26 23.84 -16.14
N ASN A 278 4.29 24.70 -15.84
CA ASN A 278 4.39 26.17 -15.98
C ASN A 278 5.03 26.86 -14.77
N ALA A 279 5.31 26.12 -13.69
CA ALA A 279 6.00 26.68 -12.52
C ALA A 279 7.45 27.07 -12.89
N ALA A 280 7.98 28.11 -12.24
CA ALA A 280 9.33 28.60 -12.46
C ALA A 280 10.38 27.47 -12.39
N PRO A 281 11.47 27.53 -13.18
CA PRO A 281 12.47 26.47 -13.22
C PRO A 281 13.08 26.28 -11.83
N ALA A 282 12.72 25.17 -11.19
CA ALA A 282 13.23 24.77 -9.91
C ALA A 282 14.73 24.43 -10.03
N SER A 283 15.53 24.82 -9.05
CA SER A 283 16.97 24.51 -9.00
C SER A 283 17.28 23.49 -7.89
N GLY A 284 18.29 22.66 -8.10
CA GLY A 284 18.73 21.67 -7.11
C GLY A 284 17.67 20.63 -6.74
N SER A 285 17.42 20.46 -5.44
CA SER A 285 16.49 19.46 -4.89
C SER A 285 15.05 19.64 -5.37
N GLU A 286 14.61 20.89 -5.57
CA GLU A 286 13.26 21.21 -6.01
C GLU A 286 12.98 20.71 -7.43
N ALA A 287 14.00 20.73 -8.31
CA ALA A 287 13.91 20.20 -9.66
C ALA A 287 13.60 18.70 -9.67
N MET A 288 14.21 17.95 -8.74
CA MET A 288 13.97 16.51 -8.59
C MET A 288 12.56 16.22 -8.08
N VAL A 289 12.06 17.01 -7.11
CA VAL A 289 10.70 16.89 -6.60
C VAL A 289 9.68 17.20 -7.70
N HIS A 290 9.95 18.24 -8.49
CA HIS A 290 9.13 18.63 -9.64
C HIS A 290 9.06 17.53 -10.70
N ALA A 291 10.22 17.03 -11.14
CA ALA A 291 10.30 15.92 -12.09
C ALA A 291 9.58 14.66 -11.58
N ARG A 292 9.70 14.35 -10.28
CA ARG A 292 8.99 13.22 -9.66
C ARG A 292 7.47 13.42 -9.67
N ARG A 293 6.97 14.63 -9.40
CA ARG A 293 5.53 14.95 -9.48
C ARG A 293 4.99 14.78 -10.90
N LEU A 294 5.69 15.29 -11.91
CA LEU A 294 5.31 15.12 -13.32
C LEU A 294 5.33 13.64 -13.74
N ALA A 295 6.33 12.87 -13.31
CA ALA A 295 6.39 11.44 -13.56
C ALA A 295 5.22 10.69 -12.90
N LEU A 296 4.83 11.08 -11.69
CA LEU A 296 3.67 10.51 -10.99
C LEU A 296 2.37 10.82 -11.74
N LEU A 297 2.13 12.07 -12.12
CA LEU A 297 0.94 12.48 -12.89
C LEU A 297 0.86 11.73 -14.23
N SER A 298 2.00 11.55 -14.91
CA SER A 298 2.07 10.77 -16.14
C SER A 298 1.69 9.30 -15.93
N LYS A 299 2.11 8.68 -14.81
CA LYS A 299 1.69 7.32 -14.44
C LYS A 299 0.20 7.25 -14.11
N LEU A 300 -0.32 8.23 -13.36
CA LEU A 300 -1.74 8.29 -13.00
C LEU A 300 -2.63 8.44 -14.24
N LYS A 301 -2.23 9.27 -15.21
CA LYS A 301 -2.91 9.40 -16.51
C LYS A 301 -3.05 8.05 -17.22
N ILE A 302 -2.01 7.23 -17.21
CA ILE A 302 -2.03 5.89 -17.83
C ILE A 302 -2.98 4.95 -17.06
N VAL A 303 -2.98 5.01 -15.73
CA VAL A 303 -3.79 4.12 -14.88
C VAL A 303 -5.27 4.49 -14.92
N PHE A 304 -5.60 5.78 -14.95
CA PHE A 304 -6.98 6.28 -14.98
C PHE A 304 -7.52 6.51 -16.39
N ALA A 305 -6.72 6.32 -17.45
CA ALA A 305 -7.24 6.33 -18.82
C ALA A 305 -8.22 5.16 -19.03
N PRO A 306 -9.46 5.36 -19.50
CA PRO A 306 -10.46 4.29 -19.70
C PRO A 306 -9.99 3.15 -20.59
N LYS A 307 -9.25 3.47 -21.66
CA LYS A 307 -8.58 2.49 -22.52
C LYS A 307 -7.16 2.26 -22.04
N ARG A 308 -6.71 1.00 -21.99
CA ARG A 308 -5.29 0.72 -21.74
C ARG A 308 -4.49 1.28 -22.91
N PRO A 309 -3.55 2.21 -22.69
CA PRO A 309 -2.67 2.64 -23.77
C PRO A 309 -1.90 1.44 -24.30
N ARG A 310 -2.01 1.21 -25.61
CA ARG A 310 -1.25 0.17 -26.31
C ARG A 310 0.19 0.65 -26.44
N PHE A 311 1.03 0.25 -25.50
CA PHE A 311 2.46 0.48 -25.65
C PHE A 311 3.02 -0.50 -26.68
N LYS A 312 3.56 0.01 -27.78
CA LYS A 312 4.44 -0.79 -28.65
C LYS A 312 5.60 -1.29 -27.77
N ARG A 313 5.78 -2.61 -27.74
CA ARG A 313 6.87 -3.22 -26.98
C ARG A 313 8.19 -2.66 -27.52
N ARG A 314 9.12 -2.29 -26.62
CA ARG A 314 10.42 -1.70 -26.98
C ARG A 314 11.41 -2.71 -27.58
N GLY A 315 11.04 -3.98 -27.67
CA GLY A 315 11.82 -5.07 -28.23
C GLY A 315 11.10 -6.40 -28.03
N GLU A 316 11.45 -7.40 -28.85
CA GLU A 316 10.96 -8.77 -28.71
C GLU A 316 11.53 -9.42 -27.44
N ARG A 317 10.75 -10.29 -26.79
CA ARG A 317 11.19 -11.02 -25.60
C ARG A 317 11.44 -12.46 -25.98
N THR A 318 12.66 -12.92 -25.76
CA THR A 318 12.99 -14.34 -25.84
C THR A 318 12.69 -14.95 -24.47
N GLU A 319 11.85 -15.98 -24.45
CA GLU A 319 11.69 -16.80 -23.25
C GLU A 319 13.02 -17.53 -23.02
N VAL A 320 13.60 -17.31 -21.83
CA VAL A 320 14.84 -17.96 -21.44
C VAL A 320 14.43 -19.11 -20.53
N ALA A 321 14.81 -20.35 -20.89
CA ALA A 321 14.64 -21.50 -20.01
C ALA A 321 15.22 -21.12 -18.64
N SER A 322 14.45 -21.26 -17.55
CA SER A 322 14.71 -20.57 -16.28
C SER A 322 16.18 -20.66 -15.85
N MET A 323 16.94 -19.57 -16.05
CA MET A 323 18.38 -19.53 -15.75
C MET A 323 18.57 -18.97 -14.34
N PRO A 324 19.23 -19.72 -13.43
CA PRO A 324 19.56 -19.22 -12.12
C PRO A 324 20.62 -18.12 -12.25
N VAL A 325 20.32 -16.93 -11.75
CA VAL A 325 21.22 -15.79 -11.65
C VAL A 325 21.47 -15.45 -10.20
N GLN A 326 22.70 -15.05 -9.90
CA GLN A 326 23.02 -14.45 -8.60
C GLN A 326 22.47 -13.04 -8.60
N ALA A 327 21.57 -12.75 -7.66
CA ALA A 327 20.94 -11.46 -7.51
C ALA A 327 21.42 -10.77 -6.24
N MET A 328 21.69 -9.47 -6.33
CA MET A 328 22.00 -8.62 -5.19
C MET A 328 21.00 -7.47 -5.08
N ILE A 329 20.45 -7.34 -3.88
CA ILE A 329 19.41 -6.37 -3.54
C ILE A 329 19.91 -5.56 -2.34
N GLY A 330 19.66 -4.24 -2.32
CA GLY A 330 20.10 -3.39 -1.20
C GLY A 330 20.64 -2.02 -1.59
N GLY A 331 20.41 -1.58 -2.83
CA GLY A 331 20.78 -0.24 -3.30
C GLY A 331 22.29 -0.03 -3.48
N LEU A 332 22.65 1.19 -3.85
CA LEU A 332 23.98 1.56 -4.31
C LEU A 332 25.10 1.25 -3.30
N SER A 333 24.90 1.55 -2.02
CA SER A 333 25.91 1.34 -0.97
C SER A 333 26.21 -0.15 -0.75
N SER A 334 25.17 -1.00 -0.81
CA SER A 334 25.35 -2.44 -0.70
C SER A 334 26.05 -3.00 -1.94
N LEU A 335 25.67 -2.53 -3.13
CA LEU A 335 26.31 -2.89 -4.40
C LEU A 335 27.79 -2.53 -4.40
N PHE A 336 28.15 -1.29 -4.04
CA PHE A 336 29.56 -0.87 -3.97
C PHE A 336 30.36 -1.67 -2.96
N ARG A 337 29.79 -1.95 -1.79
CA ARG A 337 30.45 -2.76 -0.77
C ARG A 337 30.73 -4.18 -1.27
N MET A 338 29.77 -4.80 -1.94
CA MET A 338 29.93 -6.14 -2.52
C MET A 338 30.98 -6.14 -3.62
N LEU A 339 30.88 -5.23 -4.60
CA LEU A 339 31.86 -5.14 -5.69
C LEU A 339 33.27 -4.93 -5.12
N ARG A 340 33.43 -4.09 -4.09
CA ARG A 340 34.72 -3.89 -3.42
C ARG A 340 35.22 -5.15 -2.69
N ASN A 341 34.34 -5.91 -2.05
CA ASN A 341 34.71 -7.17 -1.39
C ASN A 341 35.10 -8.24 -2.40
N GLU A 342 34.41 -8.32 -3.54
CA GLU A 342 34.72 -9.25 -4.61
C GLU A 342 36.06 -8.89 -5.27
N SER A 343 36.32 -7.62 -5.57
CA SER A 343 37.63 -7.18 -6.07
C SER A 343 38.76 -7.54 -5.10
N ARG A 344 38.53 -7.44 -3.79
CA ARG A 344 39.50 -7.89 -2.77
C ARG A 344 39.70 -9.40 -2.78
N ARG A 345 38.62 -10.20 -2.94
CA ARG A 345 38.73 -11.67 -3.04
C ARG A 345 39.54 -12.09 -4.26
N VAL A 346 39.27 -11.49 -5.41
CA VAL A 346 40.03 -11.74 -6.65
C VAL A 346 41.50 -11.33 -6.48
N ALA A 347 41.76 -10.14 -5.92
CA ALA A 347 43.13 -9.71 -5.64
C ALA A 347 43.87 -10.65 -4.68
N ASN A 348 43.21 -11.11 -3.61
CA ASN A 348 43.81 -12.02 -2.64
C ASN A 348 44.04 -13.43 -3.24
N ALA A 349 43.13 -13.94 -4.09
CA ALA A 349 43.30 -15.21 -4.77
C ALA A 349 44.47 -15.21 -5.77
N VAL A 350 44.75 -14.06 -6.40
CA VAL A 350 45.92 -13.86 -7.28
C VAL A 350 47.22 -13.74 -6.47
N THR A 351 47.15 -13.38 -5.19
CA THR A 351 48.32 -13.19 -4.31
C THR A 351 48.58 -14.40 -3.39
N SER A 352 47.75 -15.44 -3.44
CA SER A 352 47.96 -16.69 -2.70
C SER A 352 48.85 -17.64 -3.51
N PRO A 353 50.04 -18.03 -3.02
CA PRO A 353 50.73 -19.20 -3.56
C PRO A 353 49.89 -20.47 -3.27
N SER A 354 50.00 -21.44 -4.18
CA SER A 354 49.30 -22.73 -4.23
C SER A 354 49.26 -23.51 -2.90
N PRO A 355 48.34 -24.48 -2.75
CA PRO A 355 47.94 -25.01 -1.45
C PRO A 355 48.97 -26.01 -0.92
N ASP A 356 49.32 -25.90 0.35
CA ASP A 356 49.85 -27.05 1.08
C ASP A 356 48.76 -28.12 1.12
N VAL A 357 49.16 -29.30 0.66
CA VAL A 357 48.40 -30.54 0.68
C VAL A 357 47.92 -30.79 2.12
N VAL A 358 46.63 -30.53 2.39
CA VAL A 358 45.97 -31.14 3.55
C VAL A 358 45.44 -32.48 3.07
N GLU A 359 46.29 -33.49 3.28
CA GLU A 359 45.98 -34.90 3.20
C GLU A 359 44.65 -35.20 3.92
N ILE A 360 43.66 -35.66 3.17
CA ILE A 360 42.38 -36.13 3.72
C ILE A 360 42.67 -37.49 4.37
N THR A 361 43.04 -37.49 5.65
CA THR A 361 43.01 -38.71 6.47
C THR A 361 41.57 -38.88 6.96
N ILE A 362 40.85 -39.80 6.31
CA ILE A 362 39.56 -40.31 6.79
C ILE A 362 39.86 -41.12 8.06
N SER A 363 39.43 -40.62 9.22
CA SER A 363 39.34 -41.39 10.46
C SER A 363 37.88 -41.39 10.90
N ASP A 364 37.23 -42.54 10.76
CA ASP A 364 35.91 -42.79 11.32
C ASP A 364 35.95 -42.95 12.85
N VAL A 365 34.78 -42.74 13.45
CA VAL A 365 34.27 -43.29 14.73
C VAL A 365 34.19 -42.36 15.97
N SER A 366 32.95 -41.88 16.19
CA SER A 366 32.11 -41.87 17.41
C SER A 366 32.44 -41.17 18.74
N ASN A 367 31.37 -40.52 19.25
CA ASN A 367 30.82 -40.49 20.62
C ASN A 367 31.16 -39.35 21.62
N TYR A 368 30.09 -38.61 21.95
CA TYR A 368 29.54 -38.21 23.26
C TYR A 368 30.41 -37.64 24.42
N ALA A 369 29.87 -36.52 24.95
CA ALA A 369 29.81 -36.07 26.35
C ALA A 369 30.99 -35.30 27.00
N GLY A 370 30.69 -34.05 27.42
CA GLY A 370 30.85 -33.64 28.83
C GLY A 370 31.97 -32.67 29.26
N VAL A 371 31.53 -31.53 29.82
CA VAL A 371 32.08 -30.83 31.02
C VAL A 371 33.24 -29.80 30.90
N ARG A 372 32.82 -28.51 31.04
CA ARG A 372 33.30 -27.35 31.87
C ARG A 372 34.77 -27.10 32.30
N ARG A 373 35.12 -25.78 32.19
CA ARG A 373 35.93 -24.86 33.06
C ARG A 373 37.47 -25.04 33.01
N SER A 374 38.36 -24.04 33.08
CA SER A 374 38.36 -22.57 33.26
C SER A 374 39.80 -22.04 32.91
N PRO A 375 40.10 -20.72 32.96
CA PRO A 375 41.15 -20.05 32.18
C PRO A 375 42.46 -19.78 32.94
N SER A 376 43.55 -19.46 32.22
CA SER A 376 44.59 -18.46 32.59
C SER A 376 45.63 -18.31 31.42
N PRO A 377 46.63 -17.39 31.47
CA PRO A 377 46.63 -16.18 30.65
C PRO A 377 47.87 -16.09 29.73
N GLY A 378 47.68 -15.77 28.46
CA GLY A 378 48.80 -15.56 27.54
C GLY A 378 48.40 -14.56 26.48
N ALA A 379 48.76 -13.30 26.69
CA ALA A 379 48.55 -12.22 25.75
C ALA A 379 49.39 -12.48 24.48
N SER A 380 48.76 -13.05 23.47
CA SER A 380 49.14 -12.86 22.07
C SER A 380 48.07 -11.99 21.43
N ILE A 381 48.48 -10.85 20.89
CA ILE A 381 47.67 -9.90 20.14
C ILE A 381 47.05 -10.65 18.96
N GLY A 382 45.86 -11.19 19.20
CA GLY A 382 45.06 -11.91 18.22
C GLY A 382 44.25 -10.91 17.42
N SER A 383 44.52 -10.90 16.12
CA SER A 383 43.71 -10.32 15.06
C SER A 383 42.23 -10.41 15.39
N LEU A 384 41.55 -9.27 15.50
CA LEU A 384 40.10 -9.21 15.53
C LEU A 384 39.57 -10.01 14.31
N PRO A 385 38.67 -10.99 14.49
CA PRO A 385 38.06 -11.64 13.34
C PRO A 385 37.31 -10.57 12.57
N LEU A 386 37.75 -10.31 11.33
CA LEU A 386 36.93 -9.63 10.33
C LEU A 386 35.63 -10.42 10.26
N THR A 387 34.56 -9.82 10.77
CA THR A 387 33.22 -10.33 10.56
C THR A 387 32.97 -10.31 9.05
N THR A 388 33.08 -11.49 8.44
CA THR A 388 32.67 -11.74 7.06
C THR A 388 31.15 -11.59 7.01
N PHE A 389 30.67 -10.35 6.93
CA PHE A 389 29.28 -10.06 6.59
C PHE A 389 29.09 -10.38 5.10
N ASP A 390 29.02 -11.67 4.77
CA ASP A 390 28.57 -12.12 3.46
C ASP A 390 27.12 -11.63 3.29
N VAL A 391 26.93 -10.70 2.36
CA VAL A 391 25.57 -10.28 1.99
C VAL A 391 24.95 -11.46 1.26
N PRO A 392 23.82 -12.04 1.72
CA PRO A 392 23.22 -13.20 1.06
C PRO A 392 22.91 -12.86 -0.39
N GLN A 393 23.42 -13.66 -1.32
CA GLN A 393 23.11 -13.58 -2.75
C GLN A 393 22.00 -14.59 -3.07
N PRO A 394 20.71 -14.20 -3.03
CA PRO A 394 19.66 -15.13 -3.40
C PRO A 394 19.79 -15.53 -4.88
N LEU A 395 19.65 -16.83 -5.15
CA LEU A 395 19.49 -17.37 -6.51
C LEU A 395 18.09 -17.00 -7.02
N TRP A 396 18.04 -16.25 -8.11
CA TRP A 396 16.82 -15.81 -8.79
C TRP A 396 16.76 -16.40 -10.20
N ASP A 397 15.57 -16.60 -10.75
CA ASP A 397 15.42 -17.11 -12.12
C ASP A 397 15.15 -15.97 -13.09
N VAL A 398 15.90 -15.91 -14.20
CA VAL A 398 15.50 -15.13 -15.37
C VAL A 398 14.40 -15.89 -16.10
N ARG A 399 13.23 -15.28 -16.26
CA ARG A 399 12.07 -15.85 -16.98
C ARG A 399 11.97 -15.39 -18.43
N ASP A 400 12.31 -14.13 -18.67
CA ASP A 400 12.33 -13.56 -20.01
C ASP A 400 13.41 -12.46 -20.09
N ARG A 401 13.93 -12.25 -21.30
CA ARG A 401 14.91 -11.21 -21.60
C ARG A 401 14.53 -10.49 -22.89
N SER A 402 14.74 -9.18 -22.92
CA SER A 402 14.78 -8.38 -24.15
C SER A 402 15.95 -7.42 -24.10
N GLU A 403 16.21 -6.73 -25.21
CA GLU A 403 17.23 -5.68 -25.30
C GLU A 403 17.06 -4.58 -24.24
N SER A 404 15.83 -4.34 -23.79
CA SER A 404 15.48 -3.27 -22.85
C SER A 404 15.35 -3.70 -21.38
N GLY A 405 15.55 -4.99 -21.07
CA GLY A 405 15.50 -5.53 -19.71
C GLY A 405 15.02 -6.97 -19.61
N CYS A 406 14.92 -7.48 -18.38
CA CYS A 406 14.54 -8.87 -18.10
C CYS A 406 13.48 -8.97 -17.00
N ARG A 407 12.82 -10.13 -16.90
CA ARG A 407 11.96 -10.51 -15.77
C ARG A 407 12.71 -11.48 -14.87
N LEU A 408 12.93 -11.08 -13.63
CA LEU A 408 13.52 -11.92 -12.60
C LEU A 408 12.45 -12.41 -11.62
N ARG A 409 12.57 -13.64 -11.16
CA ARG A 409 11.70 -14.24 -10.14
C ARG A 409 12.57 -14.89 -9.06
N GLY A 410 12.41 -14.50 -7.81
CA GLY A 410 13.17 -15.11 -6.73
C GLY A 410 12.60 -14.81 -5.37
N ARG A 411 13.16 -15.47 -4.35
CA ARG A 411 12.81 -15.21 -2.95
C ARG A 411 13.66 -14.05 -2.45
N THR A 412 13.02 -13.10 -1.75
CA THR A 412 13.70 -12.01 -1.06
C THR A 412 13.32 -12.02 0.42
N SER A 413 14.32 -11.84 1.29
CA SER A 413 14.11 -11.69 2.73
C SER A 413 13.50 -10.32 3.07
N ASN A 414 13.71 -9.30 2.23
CA ASN A 414 13.16 -7.96 2.40
C ASN A 414 12.59 -7.38 1.08
N PRO A 415 11.26 -7.40 0.88
CA PRO A 415 10.64 -6.89 -0.34
C PRO A 415 10.77 -5.37 -0.52
N ARG A 416 11.12 -4.60 0.52
CA ARG A 416 11.38 -3.16 0.39
C ARG A 416 12.68 -2.85 -0.36
N GLN A 417 13.60 -3.80 -0.45
CA GLN A 417 14.86 -3.60 -1.18
C GLN A 417 14.67 -3.80 -2.70
N SER A 418 13.56 -4.43 -3.11
CA SER A 418 13.18 -4.67 -4.51
C SER A 418 11.99 -3.81 -4.94
N LEU A 419 11.83 -2.61 -4.37
CA LEU A 419 10.76 -1.69 -4.74
C LEU A 419 11.01 -1.09 -6.13
N PRO A 420 9.98 -0.63 -6.84
CA PRO A 420 10.16 0.18 -8.04
C PRO A 420 11.10 1.36 -7.76
N GLY A 421 12.10 1.54 -8.62
CA GLY A 421 13.16 2.54 -8.48
C GLY A 421 14.39 2.05 -7.71
N SER A 422 14.35 0.89 -7.05
CA SER A 422 15.52 0.32 -6.39
C SER A 422 16.56 -0.16 -7.41
N LEU A 423 17.84 0.09 -7.08
CA LEU A 423 18.98 -0.48 -7.81
C LEU A 423 19.21 -1.92 -7.36
N MET A 424 19.43 -2.78 -8.35
CA MET A 424 19.72 -4.19 -8.20
C MET A 424 20.92 -4.52 -9.10
N ALA A 425 21.73 -5.49 -8.71
CA ALA A 425 22.68 -6.10 -9.63
C ALA A 425 22.38 -7.59 -9.75
N PHE A 426 22.59 -8.14 -10.93
CA PHE A 426 22.53 -9.58 -11.14
C PHE A 426 23.61 -10.01 -12.12
N ARG A 427 24.03 -11.27 -12.02
CA ARG A 427 24.93 -11.89 -12.98
C ARG A 427 24.53 -13.32 -13.28
N ASP A 428 24.79 -13.71 -14.51
CA ASP A 428 24.82 -15.11 -14.94
C ASP A 428 26.19 -15.72 -14.55
N ASN A 429 26.29 -17.04 -14.42
CA ASN A 429 27.48 -17.77 -13.95
C ASN A 429 28.82 -17.13 -14.42
N ASP A 430 29.57 -16.56 -13.48
CA ASP A 430 30.85 -15.83 -13.64
C ASP A 430 30.87 -14.64 -14.63
N ALA A 431 29.72 -14.22 -15.14
CA ALA A 431 29.57 -13.03 -15.96
C ALA A 431 29.75 -11.74 -15.15
N PRO A 432 30.10 -10.60 -15.81
CA PRO A 432 30.14 -9.31 -15.13
C PRO A 432 28.76 -8.93 -14.57
N TRP A 433 28.77 -8.28 -13.40
CA TRP A 433 27.55 -7.77 -12.78
C TRP A 433 26.85 -6.77 -13.68
N THR A 434 25.58 -7.05 -13.98
CA THR A 434 24.70 -6.13 -14.67
C THR A 434 23.90 -5.34 -13.62
N VAL A 435 24.06 -4.01 -13.61
CA VAL A 435 23.27 -3.12 -12.76
C VAL A 435 21.96 -2.77 -13.46
N ALA A 436 20.85 -2.93 -12.76
CA ALA A 436 19.51 -2.66 -13.26
C ALA A 436 18.67 -1.91 -12.24
N ILE A 437 17.60 -1.27 -12.74
CA ILE A 437 16.60 -0.59 -11.91
C ILE A 437 15.31 -1.40 -11.96
N VAL A 438 14.76 -1.69 -10.79
CA VAL A 438 13.46 -2.36 -10.70
C VAL A 438 12.38 -1.41 -11.23
N ARG A 439 11.71 -1.79 -12.32
CA ARG A 439 10.62 -0.97 -12.91
C ARG A 439 9.24 -1.36 -12.41
N ARG A 440 9.04 -2.64 -12.12
CA ARG A 440 7.76 -3.22 -11.69
C ARG A 440 8.05 -4.33 -10.69
N PHE A 441 7.19 -4.44 -9.70
CA PHE A 441 7.25 -5.48 -8.69
C PHE A 441 5.90 -6.19 -8.60
N SER A 442 5.91 -7.52 -8.54
CA SER A 442 4.73 -8.35 -8.28
C SER A 442 5.14 -9.43 -7.30
N LYS A 443 4.27 -9.71 -6.32
CA LYS A 443 4.42 -10.88 -5.44
C LYS A 443 3.91 -12.15 -6.10
#